data_AF-A0A1Y1X4U4-F1
#
_entry.id   AF-A0A1Y1X4U4-F1
#
_cell.length_a   1.000
_cell.length_b   1.000
_cell.length_c   1.000
_cell.angle_alpha   90.00
_cell.angle_beta   90.00
_cell.angle_gamma   90.00
#
_symmetry.space_group_name_H-M   'P 1'
#
loop_
_entity.id
_entity.type
_entity.pdbx_description
1 polymer ?
#
loop_
_entity_poly.entity_id
_entity_poly.type
_entity_poly.pdbx_seq_one_letter_code
_entity_poly.pdbx_strand_id
1 'polypeptide(L)'
;MLKSDKNEHNIYNIIKNSNVTQLEIYIKKNGLSIKHWSFLEINDINIIKNLIKINSSVKKIESIIRDIKVKRNNIIEIIKRNNLNELQNFIQNKRINDLKELNTKDFDILICAIDANVSIDIINYIIIQFHYDTFNYYIDNKNVVHDYRRPPLFYALSNNNFEIANLLLEKGANINYDNGCILHQLYLNKLINDNNLIYILHNGIKRKPLIYFIIELMHLPVNNLGIELEDDDQLQSTNILFYPKDEILQFLKIIFKYYIFDNFFILNLLNAYKNKKIISIQQMNEILETKKNKIIIKDFLYKKAVYYNANSFIDIFLENELRDKSIILSKLKSYEKLGKYNVEI
;
A
#
# COMPACT_ATOMS: atom_id res chain seq x y z
N MET A 1 46.17 -4.72 -11.48
CA MET A 1 45.16 -3.69 -11.13
C MET A 1 43.86 -3.82 -11.93
N LEU A 2 43.87 -3.97 -13.26
CA LEU A 2 42.62 -4.01 -14.06
C LEU A 2 41.65 -5.21 -13.82
N LYS A 3 42.10 -6.32 -13.22
CA LYS A 3 41.25 -7.50 -12.93
C LYS A 3 40.51 -7.40 -11.58
N SER A 4 41.02 -6.66 -10.58
CA SER A 4 40.35 -6.56 -9.26
C SER A 4 39.11 -5.69 -9.33
N ASP A 5 39.16 -4.60 -10.08
CA ASP A 5 38.09 -3.60 -10.16
C ASP A 5 36.89 -4.14 -10.96
N LYS A 6 37.15 -4.92 -12.01
CA LYS A 6 36.10 -5.59 -12.79
C LYS A 6 35.33 -6.64 -11.96
N ASN A 7 36.04 -7.38 -11.11
CA ASN A 7 35.40 -8.35 -10.22
C ASN A 7 34.59 -7.66 -9.12
N GLU A 8 35.05 -6.54 -8.60
CA GLU A 8 34.33 -5.77 -7.59
C GLU A 8 33.04 -5.17 -8.12
N HIS A 9 33.09 -4.57 -9.31
CA HIS A 9 31.92 -4.06 -10.00
C HIS A 9 30.89 -5.17 -10.29
N ASN A 10 31.35 -6.37 -10.68
CA ASN A 10 30.46 -7.51 -10.87
C ASN A 10 29.77 -7.97 -9.57
N ILE A 11 30.51 -8.04 -8.46
CA ILE A 11 29.94 -8.38 -7.14
C ILE A 11 28.91 -7.32 -6.72
N TYR A 12 29.25 -6.05 -6.88
CA TYR A 12 28.34 -4.94 -6.58
C TYR A 12 27.04 -5.05 -7.36
N ASN A 13 27.10 -5.27 -8.68
CA ASN A 13 25.91 -5.41 -9.52
C ASN A 13 25.05 -6.61 -9.13
N ILE A 14 25.64 -7.71 -8.65
CA ILE A 14 24.88 -8.85 -8.14
C ILE A 14 24.14 -8.49 -6.85
N ILE A 15 24.83 -7.83 -5.90
CA ILE A 15 24.25 -7.40 -4.62
C ILE A 15 23.16 -6.33 -4.84
N LYS A 16 23.37 -5.39 -5.77
CA LYS A 16 22.38 -4.35 -6.10
C LYS A 16 21.05 -4.93 -6.59
N ASN A 17 21.12 -6.05 -7.32
CA ASN A 17 19.93 -6.73 -7.84
C ASN A 17 19.26 -7.68 -6.82
N SER A 18 19.73 -7.69 -5.56
CA SER A 18 19.12 -8.43 -4.46
C SER A 18 18.40 -7.51 -3.47
N ASN A 19 17.64 -8.11 -2.56
CA ASN A 19 17.33 -7.47 -1.28
C ASN A 19 18.63 -7.48 -0.45
N VAL A 20 19.27 -6.31 -0.28
CA VAL A 20 20.58 -6.19 0.36
C VAL A 20 20.51 -6.63 1.81
N THR A 21 19.42 -6.29 2.50
CA THR A 21 19.21 -6.63 3.91
C THR A 21 19.06 -8.14 4.11
N GLN A 22 18.26 -8.80 3.29
CA GLN A 22 18.07 -10.25 3.35
C GLN A 22 19.32 -11.02 2.96
N LEU A 23 20.06 -10.56 1.94
CA LEU A 23 21.34 -11.17 1.57
C LEU A 23 22.35 -11.10 2.72
N GLU A 24 22.42 -9.99 3.45
CA GLU A 24 23.29 -9.86 4.61
C GLU A 24 22.90 -10.86 5.71
N ILE A 25 21.61 -10.91 6.05
CA ILE A 25 21.05 -11.85 7.03
C ILE A 25 21.39 -13.29 6.60
N TYR A 26 21.19 -13.62 5.31
CA TYR A 26 21.54 -14.90 4.72
C TYR A 26 22.99 -15.31 4.99
N ILE A 27 23.91 -14.44 4.54
CA ILE A 27 25.35 -14.68 4.56
C ILE A 27 25.87 -14.78 5.99
N LYS A 28 25.35 -13.98 6.93
CA LYS A 28 25.74 -14.07 8.36
C LYS A 28 25.43 -15.44 8.95
N LYS A 29 24.29 -16.04 8.60
CA LYS A 29 23.89 -17.36 9.14
C LYS A 29 24.54 -18.53 8.40
N ASN A 30 24.73 -18.42 7.08
CA ASN A 30 25.07 -19.58 6.22
C ASN A 30 26.36 -19.42 5.40
N GLY A 31 27.04 -18.27 5.46
CA GLY A 31 28.11 -17.94 4.54
C GLY A 31 27.63 -17.94 3.08
N LEU A 32 28.42 -18.54 2.20
CA LEU A 32 28.07 -18.73 0.77
C LEU A 32 27.59 -20.16 0.46
N SER A 33 27.07 -20.88 1.46
CA SER A 33 26.45 -22.19 1.22
C SER A 33 25.00 -22.03 0.75
N ILE A 34 24.51 -22.92 -0.11
CA ILE A 34 23.09 -22.98 -0.49
C ILE A 34 22.39 -23.93 0.46
N LYS A 35 21.98 -23.41 1.62
CA LYS A 35 21.20 -24.14 2.62
C LYS A 35 19.73 -23.72 2.60
N HIS A 36 18.86 -24.62 3.06
CA HIS A 36 17.43 -24.37 3.22
C HIS A 36 17.23 -23.38 4.37
N TRP A 37 17.26 -22.09 4.07
CA TRP A 37 16.64 -21.08 4.92
C TRP A 37 15.19 -21.00 4.45
N SER A 38 14.26 -21.16 5.39
CA SER A 38 12.80 -21.34 5.25
C SER A 38 12.06 -20.56 4.14
N PHE A 39 12.65 -19.58 3.45
CA PHE A 39 12.03 -18.77 2.40
C PHE A 39 12.99 -18.24 1.31
N LEU A 40 14.12 -18.88 1.04
CA LEU A 40 14.97 -18.48 -0.10
C LEU A 40 14.23 -18.71 -1.42
N GLU A 41 13.79 -17.63 -2.08
CA GLU A 41 13.23 -17.73 -3.42
C GLU A 41 14.30 -18.11 -4.45
N ILE A 42 13.84 -18.63 -5.60
CA ILE A 42 14.69 -19.02 -6.74
C ILE A 42 15.67 -17.89 -7.14
N ASN A 43 15.25 -16.63 -7.01
CA ASN A 43 16.08 -15.47 -7.32
C ASN A 43 17.27 -15.30 -6.36
N ASP A 44 17.07 -15.47 -5.06
CA ASP A 44 18.15 -15.33 -4.07
C ASP A 44 19.14 -16.50 -4.14
N ILE A 45 18.64 -17.70 -4.46
CA ILE A 45 19.49 -18.86 -4.78
C ILE A 45 20.39 -18.55 -5.99
N ASN A 46 19.85 -17.92 -7.03
CA ASN A 46 20.63 -17.56 -8.22
C ASN A 46 21.67 -16.47 -7.91
N ILE A 47 21.35 -15.52 -7.04
CA ILE A 47 22.30 -14.51 -6.55
C ILE A 47 23.48 -15.18 -5.83
N ILE A 48 23.20 -16.09 -4.88
CA ILE A 48 24.24 -16.83 -4.15
C ILE A 48 25.08 -17.67 -5.11
N LYS A 49 24.46 -18.39 -6.05
CA LYS A 49 25.17 -19.16 -7.10
C LYS A 49 26.11 -18.28 -7.92
N ASN A 50 25.68 -17.07 -8.30
CA ASN A 50 26.51 -16.14 -9.05
C ASN A 50 27.69 -15.63 -8.21
N LEU A 51 27.49 -15.33 -6.92
CA LEU A 51 28.56 -14.92 -6.00
C LEU A 51 29.62 -16.01 -5.80
N ILE A 52 29.20 -17.28 -5.70
CA ILE A 52 30.08 -18.46 -5.67
C ILE A 52 30.86 -18.59 -6.98
N LYS A 53 30.17 -18.47 -8.12
CA LYS A 53 30.77 -18.63 -9.47
C LYS A 53 31.93 -17.66 -9.73
N ILE A 54 31.84 -16.43 -9.22
CA ILE A 54 32.90 -15.42 -9.35
C ILE A 54 33.94 -15.49 -8.21
N ASN A 55 33.90 -16.53 -7.38
CA ASN A 55 34.80 -16.79 -6.27
C ASN A 55 34.89 -15.63 -5.26
N SER A 56 33.73 -15.04 -4.92
CA SER A 56 33.64 -13.94 -3.95
C SER A 56 33.95 -14.42 -2.54
N SER A 57 34.69 -13.64 -1.76
CA SER A 57 34.82 -13.92 -0.33
C SER A 57 33.68 -13.27 0.46
N VAL A 58 33.23 -13.94 1.53
CA VAL A 58 32.21 -13.41 2.44
C VAL A 58 32.58 -12.01 2.95
N LYS A 59 33.83 -11.84 3.40
CA LYS A 59 34.35 -10.53 3.87
C LYS A 59 34.22 -9.43 2.82
N LYS A 60 34.44 -9.74 1.54
CA LYS A 60 34.30 -8.75 0.46
C LYS A 60 32.84 -8.37 0.24
N ILE A 61 31.93 -9.35 0.25
CA ILE A 61 30.49 -9.12 0.11
C ILE A 61 29.97 -8.28 1.29
N GLU A 62 30.31 -8.63 2.52
CA GLU A 62 29.94 -7.88 3.72
C GLU A 62 30.45 -6.43 3.68
N SER A 63 31.67 -6.22 3.20
CA SER A 63 32.22 -4.86 3.05
C SER A 63 31.43 -4.04 2.03
N ILE A 64 31.02 -4.64 0.90
CA ILE A 64 30.20 -3.96 -0.12
C ILE A 64 28.79 -3.67 0.42
N ILE A 65 28.15 -4.63 1.07
CA ILE A 65 26.83 -4.45 1.71
C ILE A 65 26.90 -3.30 2.71
N ARG A 66 27.93 -3.26 3.56
CA ARG A 66 28.13 -2.19 4.54
C ARG A 66 28.31 -0.84 3.87
N ASP A 67 29.11 -0.75 2.80
CA ASP A 67 29.29 0.49 2.05
C ASP A 67 27.96 1.01 1.46
N ILE A 68 27.16 0.12 0.86
CA ILE A 68 25.81 0.45 0.37
C ILE A 68 24.93 1.00 1.50
N LYS A 69 24.86 0.30 2.64
CA LYS A 69 24.03 0.71 3.78
C LYS A 69 24.47 2.05 4.37
N VAL A 70 25.79 2.29 4.51
CA VAL A 70 26.32 3.58 4.98
C VAL A 70 25.94 4.71 4.02
N LYS A 71 26.05 4.49 2.71
CA LYS A 71 25.63 5.48 1.71
C LYS A 71 24.13 5.79 1.80
N ARG A 72 23.28 4.77 1.99
CA ARG A 72 21.84 4.93 2.21
C ARG A 72 21.52 5.72 3.47
N ASN A 73 22.08 5.34 4.60
CA ASN A 73 21.83 6.03 5.87
C ASN A 73 22.22 7.51 5.78
N ASN A 74 23.37 7.81 5.17
CA ASN A 74 23.80 9.19 4.97
C ASN A 74 22.78 10.01 4.16
N ILE A 75 22.25 9.47 3.06
CA ILE A 75 21.28 10.23 2.25
C ILE A 75 19.91 10.33 2.93
N ILE A 76 19.46 9.29 3.64
CA ILE A 76 18.23 9.31 4.43
C ILE A 76 18.28 10.43 5.48
N GLU A 77 19.39 10.54 6.23
CA GLU A 77 19.54 11.56 7.26
C GLU A 77 19.53 12.98 6.68
N ILE A 78 20.09 13.17 5.48
CA ILE A 78 20.05 14.46 4.78
C ILE A 78 18.62 14.78 4.31
N ILE A 79 17.92 13.79 3.74
CA ILE A 79 16.53 13.97 3.30
C ILE A 79 15.63 14.33 4.48
N LYS A 80 15.77 13.64 5.62
CA LYS A 80 14.98 13.90 6.84
C LYS A 80 15.16 15.30 7.41
N ARG A 81 16.29 15.96 7.15
CA ARG A 81 16.49 17.38 7.54
C ARG A 81 15.64 18.36 6.74
N ASN A 82 14.97 17.88 5.68
CA ASN A 82 14.03 18.65 4.86
C ASN A 82 14.63 19.97 4.33
N ASN A 83 15.92 19.94 3.96
CA ASN A 83 16.66 21.09 3.44
C ASN A 83 17.12 20.82 2.00
N LEU A 84 16.46 21.45 1.03
CA LEU A 84 16.74 21.26 -0.39
C LEU A 84 18.18 21.64 -0.76
N ASN A 85 18.69 22.75 -0.23
CA ASN A 85 20.05 23.22 -0.53
C ASN A 85 21.09 22.22 -0.01
N GLU A 86 20.88 21.65 1.18
CA GLU A 86 21.75 20.62 1.74
C GLU A 86 21.73 19.36 0.87
N LEU A 87 20.56 18.91 0.43
CA LEU A 87 20.41 17.77 -0.46
C LEU A 87 21.08 18.03 -1.82
N GLN A 88 20.88 19.20 -2.41
CA GLN A 88 21.52 19.61 -3.65
C GLN A 88 23.04 19.60 -3.53
N ASN A 89 23.58 20.23 -2.48
CA ASN A 89 25.02 20.24 -2.21
C ASN A 89 25.57 18.82 -2.01
N PHE A 90 24.84 17.95 -1.31
CA PHE A 90 25.26 16.56 -1.13
C PHE A 90 25.33 15.79 -2.45
N ILE A 91 24.32 15.97 -3.31
CA ILE A 91 24.23 15.32 -4.61
C ILE A 91 25.29 15.88 -5.59
N GLN A 92 25.58 17.18 -5.54
CA GLN A 92 26.58 17.82 -6.42
C GLN A 92 28.03 17.55 -5.99
N ASN A 93 28.33 17.59 -4.68
CA ASN A 93 29.70 17.50 -4.16
C ASN A 93 30.24 16.07 -4.18
N LYS A 94 29.39 15.07 -3.98
CA LYS A 94 29.79 13.70 -4.23
C LYS A 94 29.57 13.46 -5.72
N ARG A 95 30.65 13.28 -6.50
CA ARG A 95 30.60 12.58 -7.80
C ARG A 95 30.12 11.13 -7.58
N ILE A 96 28.90 10.94 -7.09
CA ILE A 96 28.23 9.65 -7.04
C ILE A 96 27.83 9.44 -8.49
N ASN A 97 28.68 8.74 -9.22
CA ASN A 97 28.50 8.58 -10.66
C ASN A 97 27.15 7.96 -11.03
N ASP A 98 26.44 7.33 -10.08
CA ASP A 98 25.00 7.09 -10.21
C ASP A 98 24.33 6.99 -8.82
N LEU A 99 23.70 8.05 -8.31
CA LEU A 99 22.81 7.93 -7.14
C LEU A 99 21.69 6.89 -7.37
N LYS A 100 21.33 6.68 -8.64
CA LYS A 100 20.49 5.58 -9.12
C LYS A 100 21.03 4.19 -8.72
N GLU A 101 22.32 4.06 -8.39
CA GLU A 101 22.90 2.83 -7.85
C GLU A 101 22.48 2.52 -6.43
N LEU A 102 22.05 3.52 -5.65
CA LEU A 102 21.60 3.29 -4.28
C LEU A 102 20.25 2.58 -4.23
N ASN A 103 19.39 2.82 -5.24
CA ASN A 103 18.13 2.11 -5.39
C ASN A 103 18.39 0.63 -5.71
N THR A 104 17.81 -0.25 -4.90
CA THR A 104 17.84 -1.71 -5.07
C THR A 104 16.44 -2.26 -4.87
N LYS A 105 16.30 -3.58 -4.92
CA LYS A 105 15.01 -4.22 -4.67
C LYS A 105 14.41 -3.88 -3.32
N ASP A 106 15.22 -3.66 -2.28
CA ASP A 106 14.78 -3.39 -0.89
C ASP A 106 14.85 -1.92 -0.48
N PHE A 107 15.23 -1.01 -1.38
CA PHE A 107 15.43 0.39 -1.03
C PHE A 107 15.22 1.30 -2.24
N ASP A 108 14.46 2.37 -2.05
CA ASP A 108 14.23 3.39 -3.05
C ASP A 108 14.21 4.78 -2.39
N ILE A 109 15.02 5.69 -2.92
CA ILE A 109 15.22 7.02 -2.34
C ILE A 109 13.94 7.85 -2.39
N LEU A 110 13.17 7.77 -3.48
CA LEU A 110 11.90 8.48 -3.61
C LEU A 110 10.89 7.99 -2.58
N ILE A 111 10.70 6.67 -2.44
CA ILE A 111 9.84 6.09 -1.40
C ILE A 111 10.27 6.57 0.00
N CYS A 112 11.57 6.53 0.33
CA CYS A 112 12.06 7.02 1.62
C CYS A 112 11.77 8.50 1.86
N ALA A 113 11.89 9.34 0.82
CA ALA A 113 11.60 10.76 0.94
C ALA A 113 10.10 11.03 1.15
N ILE A 114 9.23 10.34 0.41
CA ILE A 114 7.77 10.45 0.58
C ILE A 114 7.34 9.97 1.97
N ASP A 115 7.88 8.84 2.43
CA ASP A 115 7.59 8.27 3.75
C ASP A 115 8.02 9.21 4.88
N ALA A 116 9.18 9.87 4.72
CA ALA A 116 9.67 10.90 5.63
C ALA A 116 8.86 12.21 5.59
N ASN A 117 7.83 12.31 4.73
CA ASN A 117 6.92 13.45 4.60
C ASN A 117 7.63 14.80 4.44
N VAL A 118 8.68 14.83 3.61
CA VAL A 118 9.47 16.04 3.30
C VAL A 118 8.72 16.97 2.33
N SER A 119 9.27 18.15 2.05
CA SER A 119 8.65 19.13 1.16
C SER A 119 8.51 18.61 -0.27
N ILE A 120 7.46 19.08 -0.97
CA ILE A 120 7.23 18.74 -2.37
C ILE A 120 8.41 19.14 -3.28
N ASP A 121 9.16 20.18 -2.92
CA ASP A 121 10.36 20.60 -3.65
C ASP A 121 11.46 19.55 -3.62
N ILE A 122 11.68 18.90 -2.47
CA ILE A 122 12.63 17.79 -2.35
C ILE A 122 12.15 16.59 -3.17
N ILE A 123 10.86 16.26 -3.12
CA ILE A 123 10.29 15.17 -3.92
C ILE A 123 10.48 15.44 -5.41
N ASN A 124 10.13 16.64 -5.88
CA ASN A 124 10.31 17.07 -7.26
C ASN A 124 11.77 16.99 -7.69
N TYR A 125 12.68 17.49 -6.84
CA TYR A 125 14.10 17.42 -7.11
C TYR A 125 14.59 15.97 -7.28
N ILE A 126 14.19 15.05 -6.38
CA ILE A 126 14.52 13.63 -6.48
C ILE A 126 13.96 13.03 -7.78
N ILE A 127 12.69 13.28 -8.11
CA ILE A 127 12.06 12.76 -9.34
C ILE A 127 12.85 13.19 -10.58
N ILE A 128 13.25 14.46 -10.65
CA ILE A 128 14.01 15.02 -11.77
C ILE A 128 15.40 14.40 -11.86
N GLN A 129 16.14 14.30 -10.76
CA GLN A 129 17.52 13.79 -10.77
C GLN A 129 17.60 12.29 -11.07
N PHE A 130 16.61 11.51 -10.64
CA PHE A 130 16.64 10.04 -10.76
C PHE A 130 15.93 9.49 -12.00
N HIS A 131 15.19 10.32 -12.73
CA HIS A 131 14.50 9.95 -13.97
C HIS A 131 13.68 8.65 -13.84
N TYR A 132 12.72 8.65 -12.91
CA TYR A 132 11.80 7.52 -12.72
C TYR A 132 10.93 7.29 -13.96
N ASP A 133 10.88 6.06 -14.47
CA ASP A 133 10.06 5.69 -15.63
C ASP A 133 8.56 5.59 -15.29
N THR A 134 8.27 5.21 -14.05
CA THR A 134 6.91 4.97 -13.55
C THR A 134 6.86 5.16 -12.04
N PHE A 135 5.66 5.43 -11.52
CA PHE A 135 5.36 5.49 -10.07
C PHE A 135 4.50 4.30 -9.62
N ASN A 136 4.36 3.31 -10.49
CA ASN A 136 3.57 2.10 -10.30
C ASN A 136 4.50 0.91 -10.03
N TYR A 137 5.25 0.98 -8.94
CA TYR A 137 6.20 -0.05 -8.49
C TYR A 137 6.17 -0.14 -6.96
N TYR A 138 6.84 -1.14 -6.37
CA TYR A 138 7.08 -1.23 -4.92
C TYR A 138 8.47 -1.83 -4.69
N ILE A 139 9.00 -1.70 -3.47
CA ILE A 139 10.23 -2.38 -3.05
C ILE A 139 9.90 -3.69 -2.31
N ASP A 140 10.73 -4.71 -2.50
CA ASP A 140 10.65 -6.00 -1.83
C ASP A 140 11.06 -5.84 -0.36
N ASN A 141 10.10 -5.57 0.53
CA ASN A 141 10.31 -5.59 1.97
C ASN A 141 9.81 -6.90 2.58
N LYS A 142 10.50 -8.00 2.30
CA LYS A 142 10.09 -9.38 2.65
C LYS A 142 10.46 -9.80 4.08
N ASN A 143 10.73 -8.88 4.98
CA ASN A 143 11.01 -9.20 6.39
C ASN A 143 9.75 -9.57 7.20
N VAL A 144 8.59 -9.77 6.55
CA VAL A 144 7.34 -10.05 7.24
C VAL A 144 6.44 -10.93 6.36
N VAL A 145 5.59 -11.73 7.02
CA VAL A 145 4.75 -12.82 6.47
C VAL A 145 3.67 -12.35 5.48
N HIS A 146 3.51 -11.04 5.25
CA HIS A 146 2.41 -10.47 4.46
C HIS A 146 2.89 -9.71 3.21
N ASP A 147 2.02 -9.62 2.22
CA ASP A 147 2.29 -9.01 0.90
C ASP A 147 2.34 -7.47 1.02
N TYR A 148 3.53 -6.86 1.12
CA TYR A 148 3.71 -5.40 1.28
C TYR A 148 3.92 -4.65 -0.04
N ARG A 149 3.00 -4.82 -0.99
CA ARG A 149 3.06 -4.09 -2.27
C ARG A 149 2.58 -2.66 -2.07
N ARG A 150 3.46 -1.84 -1.51
CA ARG A 150 3.23 -0.43 -1.19
C ARG A 150 3.85 0.45 -2.27
N PRO A 151 3.05 1.00 -3.19
CA PRO A 151 3.57 1.93 -4.19
C PRO A 151 3.95 3.29 -3.59
N PRO A 152 4.74 4.13 -4.28
CA PRO A 152 5.01 5.51 -3.85
C PRO A 152 3.75 6.27 -3.41
N LEU A 153 2.63 6.08 -4.12
CA LEU A 153 1.35 6.70 -3.80
C LEU A 153 0.77 6.24 -2.44
N PHE A 154 1.04 5.00 -2.00
CA PHE A 154 0.64 4.53 -0.67
C PHE A 154 1.27 5.40 0.43
N TYR A 155 2.57 5.70 0.33
CA TYR A 155 3.29 6.46 1.35
C TYR A 155 2.81 7.92 1.44
N ALA A 156 2.46 8.54 0.32
CA ALA A 156 1.85 9.87 0.33
C ALA A 156 0.48 9.86 1.03
N LEU A 157 -0.33 8.83 0.75
CA LEU A 157 -1.68 8.69 1.31
C LEU A 157 -1.70 8.27 2.78
N SER A 158 -0.73 7.47 3.24
CA SER A 158 -0.59 7.14 4.67
C SER A 158 -0.26 8.37 5.50
N ASN A 159 0.48 9.32 4.93
CA ASN A 159 0.79 10.60 5.55
C ASN A 159 -0.30 11.66 5.35
N ASN A 160 -1.43 11.32 4.69
CA ASN A 160 -2.46 12.27 4.24
C ASN A 160 -1.88 13.47 3.45
N ASN A 161 -0.70 13.31 2.84
CA ASN A 161 -0.05 14.36 2.07
C ASN A 161 -0.61 14.37 0.64
N PHE A 162 -1.76 15.02 0.49
CA PHE A 162 -2.47 15.09 -0.78
C PHE A 162 -1.74 15.93 -1.83
N GLU A 163 -0.82 16.81 -1.43
CA GLU A 163 0.02 17.58 -2.36
C GLU A 163 0.99 16.66 -3.09
N ILE A 164 1.72 15.81 -2.36
CA ILE A 164 2.58 14.79 -2.95
C ILE A 164 1.75 13.75 -3.69
N ALA A 165 0.60 13.34 -3.17
CA ALA A 165 -0.28 12.38 -3.86
C ALA A 165 -0.75 12.93 -5.22
N ASN A 166 -1.15 14.21 -5.29
CA ASN A 166 -1.52 14.87 -6.54
C ASN A 166 -0.33 14.89 -7.52
N LEU A 167 0.86 15.29 -7.06
CA LEU A 167 2.07 15.26 -7.89
C LEU A 167 2.32 13.88 -8.51
N LEU A 168 2.22 12.82 -7.70
CA LEU A 168 2.41 11.45 -8.18
C LEU A 168 1.35 11.05 -9.21
N LEU A 169 0.07 11.37 -8.96
CA LEU A 169 -1.03 11.09 -9.90
C LEU A 169 -0.85 11.85 -11.23
N GLU A 170 -0.48 13.14 -11.18
CA GLU A 170 -0.17 13.95 -12.36
C GLU A 170 0.99 13.38 -13.18
N LYS A 171 1.96 12.75 -12.49
CA LYS A 171 3.07 12.04 -13.11
C LYS A 171 2.75 10.60 -13.55
N GLY A 172 1.49 10.16 -13.44
CA GLY A 172 1.02 8.86 -13.94
C GLY A 172 0.99 7.72 -12.92
N ALA A 173 1.13 8.02 -11.61
CA ALA A 173 0.79 7.04 -10.58
C ALA A 173 -0.69 6.63 -10.72
N ASN A 174 -0.97 5.35 -10.53
CA ASN A 174 -2.29 4.77 -10.70
C ASN A 174 -2.86 4.38 -9.35
N ILE A 175 -3.95 5.03 -8.92
CA ILE A 175 -4.67 4.70 -7.68
C ILE A 175 -5.16 3.24 -7.65
N ASN A 176 -5.34 2.62 -8.82
CA ASN A 176 -5.77 1.24 -9.02
C ASN A 176 -4.61 0.28 -9.31
N TYR A 177 -3.37 0.71 -9.10
CA TYR A 177 -2.20 -0.15 -9.25
C TYR A 177 -2.35 -1.43 -8.41
N ASP A 178 -1.89 -2.54 -8.99
CA ASP A 178 -1.99 -3.89 -8.42
C ASP A 178 -3.35 -4.21 -7.77
N ASN A 179 -4.42 -4.11 -8.57
CA ASN A 179 -5.79 -4.34 -8.13
C ASN A 179 -6.24 -3.42 -6.98
N GLY A 180 -5.76 -2.17 -6.94
CA GLY A 180 -6.14 -1.20 -5.92
C GLY A 180 -5.68 -1.61 -4.52
N CYS A 181 -4.48 -2.19 -4.42
CA CYS A 181 -3.89 -2.67 -3.17
C CYS A 181 -3.81 -1.59 -2.08
N ILE A 182 -3.83 -0.29 -2.45
CA ILE A 182 -3.70 0.84 -1.52
C ILE A 182 -4.70 0.78 -0.37
N LEU A 183 -5.98 0.47 -0.61
CA LEU A 183 -6.99 0.39 0.45
C LEU A 183 -6.65 -0.72 1.46
N HIS A 184 -6.36 -1.91 0.94
CA HIS A 184 -5.97 -3.07 1.72
C HIS A 184 -4.71 -2.79 2.55
N GLN A 185 -3.68 -2.19 1.93
CA GLN A 185 -2.43 -1.86 2.61
C GLN A 185 -2.63 -0.79 3.69
N LEU A 186 -3.41 0.26 3.43
CA LEU A 186 -3.70 1.28 4.44
C LEU A 186 -4.46 0.68 5.63
N TYR A 187 -5.41 -0.22 5.36
CA TYR A 187 -6.17 -0.92 6.39
C TYR A 187 -5.29 -1.85 7.25
N LEU A 188 -4.53 -2.75 6.63
CA LEU A 188 -3.64 -3.68 7.35
C LEU A 188 -2.63 -2.96 8.24
N ASN A 189 -2.20 -1.77 7.83
CA ASN A 189 -1.20 -0.97 8.56
C ASN A 189 -1.81 0.04 9.54
N LYS A 190 -3.14 0.11 9.65
CA LYS A 190 -3.87 1.06 10.49
C LYS A 190 -3.60 2.53 10.14
N LEU A 191 -3.53 2.78 8.85
CA LEU A 191 -3.27 4.10 8.26
C LEU A 191 -4.46 4.62 7.45
N ILE A 192 -5.48 3.80 7.21
CA ILE A 192 -6.73 4.28 6.60
C ILE A 192 -7.46 5.19 7.61
N ASN A 193 -7.96 6.32 7.12
CA ASN A 193 -8.75 7.28 7.89
C ASN A 193 -9.75 7.99 6.94
N ASP A 194 -10.62 8.82 7.49
CA ASP A 194 -11.65 9.53 6.72
C ASP A 194 -11.06 10.33 5.55
N ASN A 195 -9.94 11.04 5.77
CA ASN A 195 -9.35 11.94 4.78
C ASN A 195 -8.78 11.17 3.58
N ASN A 196 -7.90 10.18 3.82
CA ASN A 196 -7.32 9.42 2.70
C ASN A 196 -8.35 8.50 2.02
N LEU A 197 -9.33 7.98 2.75
CA LEU A 197 -10.43 7.22 2.14
C LEU A 197 -11.23 8.10 1.17
N ILE A 198 -11.63 9.29 1.60
CA ILE A 198 -12.33 10.26 0.74
C ILE A 198 -11.47 10.61 -0.47
N TYR A 199 -10.18 10.85 -0.29
CA TYR A 199 -9.27 11.16 -1.40
C TYR A 199 -9.16 10.01 -2.40
N ILE A 200 -8.99 8.77 -1.94
CA ILE A 200 -8.90 7.57 -2.79
C ILE A 200 -10.19 7.38 -3.60
N LEU A 201 -11.35 7.59 -2.95
CA LEU A 201 -12.66 7.53 -3.58
C LEU A 201 -12.79 8.56 -4.70
N HIS A 202 -12.44 9.83 -4.43
CA HIS A 202 -12.45 10.92 -5.41
C HIS A 202 -11.54 10.66 -6.63
N ASN A 203 -10.41 10.00 -6.41
CA ASN A 203 -9.42 9.73 -7.46
C ASN A 203 -9.72 8.45 -8.27
N GLY A 204 -10.90 7.85 -8.11
CA GLY A 204 -11.40 6.85 -9.06
C GLY A 204 -10.96 5.42 -8.76
N ILE A 205 -10.94 5.04 -7.48
CA ILE A 205 -10.80 3.62 -7.10
C ILE A 205 -11.89 2.77 -7.78
N LYS A 206 -11.48 1.65 -8.38
CA LYS A 206 -12.36 0.74 -9.09
C LYS A 206 -13.28 0.01 -8.12
N ARG A 207 -14.46 -0.34 -8.62
CA ARG A 207 -15.50 -1.06 -7.85
C ARG A 207 -15.01 -2.38 -7.24
N LYS A 208 -14.23 -3.16 -7.98
CA LYS A 208 -13.77 -4.49 -7.51
C LYS A 208 -12.86 -4.38 -6.27
N PRO A 209 -11.77 -3.60 -6.27
CA PRO A 209 -10.96 -3.34 -5.07
C PRO A 209 -11.78 -2.81 -3.89
N LEU A 210 -12.70 -1.88 -4.14
CA LEU A 210 -13.56 -1.33 -3.10
C LEU A 210 -14.50 -2.39 -2.48
N ILE A 211 -15.08 -3.29 -3.29
CA ILE A 211 -15.91 -4.39 -2.77
C ILE A 211 -15.08 -5.32 -1.87
N TYR A 212 -13.83 -5.62 -2.25
CA TYR A 212 -12.94 -6.41 -1.38
C TYR A 212 -12.66 -5.69 -0.08
N PHE A 213 -12.37 -4.39 -0.14
CA PHE A 213 -12.17 -3.59 1.07
C PHE A 213 -13.42 -3.59 1.98
N ILE A 214 -14.63 -3.43 1.43
CA ILE A 214 -15.88 -3.53 2.22
C ILE A 214 -16.00 -4.90 2.91
N ILE A 215 -15.59 -5.98 2.24
CA ILE A 215 -15.59 -7.32 2.83
C ILE A 215 -14.54 -7.41 3.94
N GLU A 216 -13.33 -6.88 3.72
CA GLU A 216 -12.27 -6.80 4.73
C GLU A 216 -12.71 -6.04 5.99
N LEU A 217 -13.50 -4.98 5.83
CA LEU A 217 -14.11 -4.27 6.95
C LEU A 217 -15.12 -5.13 7.74
N MET A 218 -15.79 -6.11 7.10
CA MET A 218 -16.68 -7.07 7.79
C MET A 218 -15.91 -8.14 8.54
N HIS A 219 -14.69 -8.44 8.11
CA HIS A 219 -13.80 -9.31 8.85
C HIS A 219 -13.40 -8.55 10.12
N LEU A 220 -14.23 -8.68 11.16
CA LEU A 220 -13.74 -8.50 12.53
C LEU A 220 -12.50 -9.37 12.65
N PRO A 221 -11.46 -8.87 13.31
CA PRO A 221 -10.14 -9.45 13.25
C PRO A 221 -10.20 -10.83 13.89
N VAL A 222 -10.34 -11.84 13.05
CA VAL A 222 -9.76 -13.15 13.32
C VAL A 222 -8.32 -12.84 13.59
N ASN A 223 -7.87 -13.14 14.80
CA ASN A 223 -6.48 -13.11 15.20
C ASN A 223 -5.62 -13.33 13.95
N ASN A 224 -4.81 -12.34 13.58
CA ASN A 224 -3.62 -12.64 12.80
C ASN A 224 -3.06 -13.88 13.47
N LEU A 225 -3.10 -15.02 12.78
CA LEU A 225 -2.57 -16.28 13.26
C LEU A 225 -1.30 -15.92 14.00
N GLY A 226 -1.33 -16.16 15.31
CA GLY A 226 -0.14 -16.15 16.12
C GLY A 226 0.77 -17.19 15.50
N ILE A 227 1.55 -16.77 14.51
CA ILE A 227 2.89 -17.26 14.39
C ILE A 227 3.55 -16.57 15.56
N GLU A 228 3.51 -17.26 16.71
CA GLU A 228 4.64 -17.22 17.62
C GLU A 228 5.85 -17.41 16.72
N LEU A 229 6.56 -16.29 16.46
CA LEU A 229 7.89 -16.37 15.91
C LEU A 229 8.69 -17.03 17.02
N GLU A 230 8.80 -18.35 16.95
CA GLU A 230 9.81 -19.06 17.72
C GLU A 230 11.17 -18.49 17.30
N ASP A 231 11.79 -17.88 18.31
CA ASP A 231 13.21 -17.63 18.49
C ASP A 231 13.85 -16.38 17.86
N ASP A 232 14.35 -15.55 18.80
CA ASP A 232 15.51 -14.67 18.75
C ASP A 232 15.51 -13.52 17.74
N ASP A 233 14.80 -12.44 18.08
CA ASP A 233 15.41 -11.10 18.26
C ASP A 233 14.30 -10.07 18.58
N GLN A 234 14.22 -9.64 19.83
CA GLN A 234 13.53 -8.45 20.38
C GLN A 234 12.48 -7.72 19.52
N LEU A 235 11.46 -8.40 19.00
CA LEU A 235 10.22 -7.74 18.59
C LEU A 235 9.23 -7.82 19.75
N GLN A 236 9.13 -6.72 20.50
CA GLN A 236 8.10 -6.55 21.52
C GLN A 236 6.74 -6.94 20.92
N SER A 237 6.10 -7.90 21.57
CA SER A 237 4.69 -8.27 21.44
C SER A 237 3.86 -7.19 20.75
N THR A 238 3.56 -7.37 19.46
CA THR A 238 2.63 -6.49 18.77
C THR A 238 1.26 -6.69 19.41
N ASN A 239 0.89 -5.82 20.35
CA ASN A 239 -0.52 -5.57 20.67
C ASN A 239 -1.21 -5.37 19.33
N ILE A 240 -2.01 -6.35 18.89
CA ILE A 240 -2.74 -6.25 17.63
C ILE A 240 -3.83 -5.18 17.87
N LEU A 241 -3.49 -3.90 17.68
CA LEU A 241 -4.46 -2.81 17.75
C LEU A 241 -5.56 -3.10 16.72
N PHE A 242 -6.80 -3.25 17.13
CA PHE A 242 -7.89 -3.39 16.18
C PHE A 242 -8.50 -2.03 15.93
N TYR A 243 -8.99 -1.78 14.71
CA TYR A 243 -9.85 -0.62 14.48
C TYR A 243 -11.09 -0.76 15.36
N PRO A 244 -11.46 0.29 16.12
CA PRO A 244 -12.73 0.30 16.84
C PRO A 244 -13.88 0.06 15.85
N LYS A 245 -14.88 -0.70 16.28
CA LYS A 245 -16.06 -1.00 15.47
C LYS A 245 -16.69 0.27 14.88
N ASP A 246 -16.75 1.35 15.64
CA ASP A 246 -17.34 2.61 15.20
C ASP A 246 -16.56 3.26 14.05
N GLU A 247 -15.23 3.13 14.04
CA GLU A 247 -14.37 3.63 12.98
C GLU A 247 -14.54 2.82 11.69
N ILE A 248 -14.63 1.49 11.81
CA ILE A 248 -14.96 0.60 10.69
C ILE A 248 -16.32 0.98 10.06
N LEU A 249 -17.33 1.22 10.89
CA LEU A 249 -18.66 1.62 10.44
C LEU A 249 -18.64 3.02 9.81
N GLN A 250 -17.79 3.93 10.30
CA GLN A 250 -17.59 5.25 9.72
C GLN A 250 -17.01 5.15 8.30
N PHE A 251 -15.99 4.32 8.08
CA PHE A 251 -15.45 4.08 6.74
C PHE A 251 -16.52 3.55 5.78
N LEU A 252 -17.35 2.61 6.24
CA LEU A 252 -18.45 2.09 5.44
C LEU A 252 -19.45 3.19 5.05
N LYS A 253 -19.83 4.05 5.99
CA LYS A 253 -20.73 5.19 5.75
C LYS A 253 -20.14 6.17 4.73
N ILE A 254 -18.84 6.48 4.81
CA ILE A 254 -18.14 7.33 3.84
C ILE A 254 -18.23 6.73 2.43
N ILE A 255 -17.97 5.43 2.30
CA ILE A 255 -18.05 4.72 1.02
C ILE A 255 -19.45 4.87 0.43
N PHE A 256 -20.52 4.53 1.17
CA PHE A 256 -21.88 4.65 0.64
C PHE A 256 -22.26 6.09 0.31
N LYS A 257 -21.91 7.06 1.16
CA LYS A 257 -22.18 8.48 0.91
C LYS A 257 -21.52 8.96 -0.38
N TYR A 258 -20.27 8.56 -0.66
CA TYR A 258 -19.53 8.97 -1.85
C TYR A 258 -20.24 8.55 -3.15
N TYR A 259 -20.71 7.30 -3.24
CA TYR A 259 -21.34 6.82 -4.47
C TYR A 259 -22.78 7.28 -4.66
N ILE A 260 -23.45 7.74 -3.61
CA ILE A 260 -24.76 8.39 -3.74
C ILE A 260 -24.60 9.80 -4.35
N PHE A 261 -23.53 10.53 -3.98
CA PHE A 261 -23.35 11.95 -4.31
C PHE A 261 -22.06 12.23 -5.10
N ASP A 262 -21.83 11.54 -6.22
CA ASP A 262 -20.59 11.74 -7.00
C ASP A 262 -20.51 13.11 -7.71
N ASN A 263 -19.30 13.47 -8.18
CA ASN A 263 -19.05 14.76 -8.85
C ASN A 263 -20.02 15.03 -10.02
N PHE A 264 -20.39 14.02 -10.79
CA PHE A 264 -21.36 14.18 -11.87
C PHE A 264 -22.74 14.57 -11.33
N PHE A 265 -23.21 13.96 -10.24
CA PHE A 265 -24.46 14.37 -9.59
C PHE A 265 -24.39 15.81 -9.07
N ILE A 266 -23.31 16.17 -8.36
CA ILE A 266 -23.13 17.52 -7.82
C ILE A 266 -23.10 18.56 -8.95
N LEU A 267 -22.35 18.30 -10.02
CA LEU A 267 -22.27 19.20 -11.18
C LEU A 267 -23.62 19.34 -11.90
N ASN A 268 -24.43 18.28 -11.98
CA ASN A 268 -25.78 18.38 -12.53
C ASN A 268 -26.69 19.27 -11.68
N LEU A 269 -26.62 19.17 -10.36
CA LEU A 269 -27.37 20.05 -9.46
C LEU A 269 -26.90 21.51 -9.57
N LEU A 270 -25.58 21.74 -9.59
CA LEU A 270 -25.01 23.07 -9.76
C LEU A 270 -25.37 23.67 -11.13
N ASN A 271 -25.41 22.86 -12.18
CA ASN A 271 -25.84 23.29 -13.51
C ASN A 271 -27.34 23.62 -13.55
N ALA A 272 -28.18 22.82 -12.87
CA ALA A 272 -29.60 23.13 -12.73
C ALA A 272 -29.81 24.46 -11.99
N TYR A 273 -29.08 24.66 -10.89
CA TYR A 273 -29.08 25.91 -10.14
C TYR A 273 -28.63 27.10 -11.00
N LYS A 274 -27.47 27.00 -11.67
CA LYS A 274 -26.92 28.03 -12.55
C LYS A 274 -27.91 28.45 -13.65
N ASN A 275 -28.64 27.50 -14.22
CA ASN A 275 -29.61 27.75 -15.29
C ASN A 275 -31.04 28.03 -14.78
N LYS A 276 -31.23 28.19 -13.46
CA LYS A 276 -32.55 28.37 -12.82
C LYS A 276 -33.57 27.32 -13.24
N LYS A 277 -33.12 26.09 -13.50
CA LYS A 277 -34.01 24.97 -13.83
C LYS A 277 -34.78 24.59 -12.57
N ILE A 278 -36.10 24.73 -12.61
CA ILE A 278 -36.98 24.28 -11.53
C ILE A 278 -36.95 22.75 -11.51
N ILE A 279 -36.66 22.18 -10.34
CA ILE A 279 -36.75 20.75 -10.05
C ILE A 279 -37.80 20.60 -8.95
N SER A 280 -38.88 19.88 -9.23
CA SER A 280 -39.89 19.60 -8.21
C SER A 280 -39.33 18.64 -7.15
N ILE A 281 -39.96 18.59 -5.96
CA ILE A 281 -39.58 17.63 -4.90
C ILE A 281 -39.63 16.19 -5.44
N GLN A 282 -40.65 15.86 -6.24
CA GLN A 282 -40.79 14.54 -6.84
C GLN A 282 -39.67 14.23 -7.84
N GLN A 283 -39.33 15.18 -8.72
CA GLN A 283 -38.19 15.04 -9.64
C GLN A 283 -36.86 14.93 -8.88
N MET A 284 -36.69 15.68 -7.80
CA MET A 284 -35.49 15.59 -6.96
C MET A 284 -35.39 14.21 -6.31
N ASN A 285 -36.49 13.67 -5.81
CA ASN A 285 -36.53 12.32 -5.26
C ASN A 285 -36.23 11.27 -6.34
N GLU A 286 -36.77 11.41 -7.55
CA GLU A 286 -36.45 10.52 -8.68
C GLU A 286 -34.96 10.59 -9.07
N ILE A 287 -34.36 11.79 -9.09
CA ILE A 287 -32.93 11.97 -9.35
C ILE A 287 -32.10 11.32 -8.22
N LEU A 288 -32.48 11.50 -6.96
CA LEU A 288 -31.79 10.88 -5.82
C LEU A 288 -31.88 9.35 -5.87
N GLU A 289 -33.07 8.80 -6.13
CA GLU A 289 -33.29 7.35 -6.26
C GLU A 289 -32.50 6.75 -7.44
N THR A 290 -32.47 7.42 -8.60
CA THR A 290 -31.68 6.95 -9.75
C THR A 290 -30.17 6.97 -9.49
N LYS A 291 -29.67 7.84 -8.60
CA LYS A 291 -28.24 7.99 -8.31
C LYS A 291 -27.71 7.08 -7.21
N LYS A 292 -28.54 6.71 -6.23
CA LYS A 292 -28.18 5.68 -5.25
C LYS A 292 -27.73 4.35 -5.92
N ASN A 293 -28.11 4.09 -7.17
CA ASN A 293 -27.78 2.88 -7.97
C ASN A 293 -26.28 2.62 -8.27
N LYS A 294 -25.34 3.47 -7.84
CA LYS A 294 -23.92 3.36 -8.23
C LYS A 294 -23.13 2.29 -7.48
N ILE A 295 -23.48 2.01 -6.22
CA ILE A 295 -23.10 0.74 -5.56
C ILE A 295 -24.33 -0.15 -5.55
N ILE A 296 -24.45 -1.05 -6.53
CA ILE A 296 -25.41 -2.14 -6.41
C ILE A 296 -24.89 -3.06 -5.29
N ILE A 297 -25.50 -2.94 -4.10
CA ILE A 297 -25.32 -3.89 -3.01
C ILE A 297 -25.88 -5.22 -3.50
N LYS A 298 -24.98 -6.17 -3.79
CA LYS A 298 -25.37 -7.47 -4.30
C LYS A 298 -25.67 -8.42 -3.15
N ASP A 299 -26.47 -9.45 -3.43
CA ASP A 299 -26.77 -10.56 -2.50
C ASP A 299 -25.52 -11.15 -1.83
N PHE A 300 -24.40 -11.18 -2.55
CA PHE A 300 -23.12 -11.63 -2.02
C PHE A 300 -22.62 -10.82 -0.81
N LEU A 301 -22.82 -9.49 -0.77
CA LEU A 301 -22.41 -8.66 0.37
C LEU A 301 -23.25 -8.98 1.61
N TYR A 302 -24.56 -9.17 1.45
CA TYR A 302 -25.42 -9.64 2.54
C TYR A 302 -25.02 -11.03 3.02
N LYS A 303 -24.75 -11.97 2.10
CA LYS A 303 -24.27 -13.30 2.46
C LYS A 303 -22.97 -13.24 3.26
N LYS A 304 -22.03 -12.37 2.87
CA LYS A 304 -20.78 -12.15 3.62
C LYS A 304 -21.03 -11.52 4.99
N ALA A 305 -21.88 -10.51 5.09
CA ALA A 305 -22.21 -9.88 6.36
C ALA A 305 -22.89 -10.87 7.33
N VAL A 306 -23.82 -11.70 6.84
CA VAL A 306 -24.44 -12.78 7.64
C VAL A 306 -23.39 -13.80 8.07
N TYR A 307 -22.53 -14.23 7.14
CA TYR A 307 -21.46 -15.18 7.42
C TYR A 307 -20.52 -14.65 8.51
N TYR A 308 -20.02 -13.42 8.43
CA TYR A 308 -19.16 -12.82 9.48
C TYR A 308 -19.92 -12.28 10.70
N ASN A 309 -21.23 -12.50 10.79
CA ASN A 309 -22.09 -11.98 11.86
C ASN A 309 -22.00 -10.43 12.02
N ALA A 310 -21.76 -9.72 10.91
CA ALA A 310 -21.61 -8.28 10.85
C ALA A 310 -22.98 -7.57 10.75
N ASN A 311 -23.82 -7.70 11.78
CA ASN A 311 -25.20 -7.17 11.76
C ASN A 311 -25.27 -5.67 11.49
N SER A 312 -24.36 -4.88 12.06
CA SER A 312 -24.30 -3.42 11.81
C SER A 312 -24.00 -3.07 10.35
N PHE A 313 -23.34 -3.95 9.59
CA PHE A 313 -23.18 -3.77 8.14
C PHE A 313 -24.48 -4.06 7.41
N ILE A 314 -25.25 -5.05 7.85
CA ILE A 314 -26.57 -5.35 7.27
C ILE A 314 -27.49 -4.15 7.41
N ASP A 315 -27.49 -3.48 8.57
CA ASP A 315 -28.28 -2.27 8.81
C ASP A 315 -27.91 -1.16 7.81
N ILE A 316 -26.61 -0.84 7.69
CA ILE A 316 -26.12 0.16 6.73
C ILE A 316 -26.44 -0.26 5.29
N PHE A 317 -26.36 -1.54 4.96
CA PHE A 317 -26.73 -2.03 3.64
C PHE A 317 -28.22 -1.82 3.36
N LEU A 318 -29.10 -2.15 4.31
CA LEU A 318 -30.55 -1.96 4.18
C LEU A 318 -30.94 -0.47 4.14
N GLU A 319 -30.20 0.41 4.79
CA GLU A 319 -30.36 1.87 4.68
C GLU A 319 -30.07 2.36 3.26
N ASN A 320 -29.10 1.73 2.58
CA ASN A 320 -28.64 2.10 1.24
C ASN A 320 -29.16 1.13 0.15
N GLU A 321 -30.10 0.26 0.47
CA GLU A 321 -30.67 -0.75 -0.43
C GLU A 321 -31.76 -0.14 -1.32
N LEU A 322 -31.76 -0.53 -2.58
CA LEU A 322 -32.67 -0.03 -3.61
C LEU A 322 -33.69 -1.08 -4.06
N ARG A 323 -33.37 -2.35 -3.83
CA ARG A 323 -34.29 -3.45 -4.05
C ARG A 323 -35.34 -3.45 -2.93
N ASP A 324 -36.47 -4.08 -3.18
CA ASP A 324 -37.50 -4.25 -2.16
C ASP A 324 -36.93 -4.92 -0.91
N LYS A 325 -36.97 -4.18 0.21
CA LYS A 325 -36.42 -4.63 1.49
C LYS A 325 -37.08 -5.91 1.98
N SER A 326 -38.37 -6.13 1.67
CA SER A 326 -39.07 -7.38 2.03
C SER A 326 -38.42 -8.60 1.36
N ILE A 327 -38.03 -8.48 0.09
CA ILE A 327 -37.30 -9.52 -0.65
C ILE A 327 -35.94 -9.76 0.00
N ILE A 328 -35.21 -8.70 0.34
CA ILE A 328 -33.90 -8.85 0.98
C ILE A 328 -34.02 -9.49 2.37
N LEU A 329 -34.96 -9.05 3.20
CA LEU A 329 -35.21 -9.62 4.53
C LEU A 329 -35.57 -11.12 4.46
N SER A 330 -36.35 -11.55 3.47
CA SER A 330 -36.63 -12.97 3.26
C SER A 330 -35.38 -13.77 2.90
N LYS A 331 -34.48 -13.20 2.09
CA LYS A 331 -33.20 -13.82 1.72
C LYS A 331 -32.24 -13.90 2.90
N LEU A 332 -32.21 -12.92 3.81
CA LEU A 332 -31.36 -12.96 5.00
C LEU A 332 -31.60 -14.23 5.83
N LYS A 333 -32.87 -14.59 6.05
CA LYS A 333 -33.25 -15.85 6.72
C LYS A 333 -32.71 -17.09 6.02
N SER A 334 -32.62 -17.06 4.69
CA SER A 334 -32.03 -18.16 3.93
C SER A 334 -30.50 -18.22 4.06
N TYR A 335 -29.83 -17.07 4.16
CA TYR A 335 -28.39 -17.00 4.34
C TYR A 335 -27.95 -17.45 5.73
N GLU A 336 -28.74 -17.16 6.77
CA GLU A 336 -28.48 -17.63 8.13
C GLU A 336 -28.41 -19.17 8.21
N LYS A 337 -29.21 -19.86 7.40
CA LYS A 337 -29.20 -21.34 7.30
C LYS A 337 -27.93 -21.89 6.66
N LEU A 338 -27.16 -21.07 5.94
CA LEU A 338 -25.90 -21.49 5.30
C LEU A 338 -24.73 -21.55 6.30
N GLY A 339 -24.96 -21.20 7.56
CA GLY A 339 -23.95 -21.17 8.61
C GLY A 339 -23.29 -19.80 8.77
N LYS A 340 -22.78 -19.58 9.97
CA LYS A 340 -22.00 -18.39 10.34
C LYS A 340 -20.55 -18.78 10.58
N TYR A 341 -19.67 -17.81 10.42
CA TYR A 341 -18.29 -17.89 10.82
C TYR A 341 -18.22 -17.97 12.34
N ASN A 342 -17.83 -19.14 12.86
CA ASN A 342 -17.56 -19.35 14.28
C ASN A 342 -16.05 -19.26 14.47
N VAL A 343 -15.60 -18.27 15.26
CA VAL A 343 -14.26 -18.32 15.84
C VAL A 343 -14.37 -19.31 17.00
N GLU A 344 -14.08 -20.59 16.75
CA GLU A 344 -13.76 -21.49 17.86
C GLU A 344 -12.49 -20.91 18.53
N ILE A 345 -12.66 -20.48 19.79
CA ILE A 345 -11.60 -19.89 20.63
C ILE A 345 -10.63 -20.98 21.06
#